data_AF-A0A8G2HXW8-F1
#
_entry.id   AF-A0A8G2HXW8-F1
#
_cell.length_a   1.000
_cell.length_b   1.000
_cell.length_c   1.000
_cell.angle_alpha   90.00
_cell.angle_beta   90.00
_cell.angle_gamma   90.00
#
_symmetry.space_group_name_H-M   'P 1'
#
loop_
_entity.id
_entity.type
_entity.pdbx_description
1 polymer ?
#
loop_
_entity_poly.entity_id
_entity_poly.type
_entity_poly.pdbx_seq_one_letter_code
_entity_poly.pdbx_strand_id
1 'polypeptide(L)'
;MKDNKREDNPKAKAFIEDFFNKYASSKSDDMAYLMDNPEGLEGTREVSQIREIRLYPKGDDYVAKVEILMKDKDSPLENLEHYTLDITKKDGKYYVKNMTNSIGG
;
A
#
# COMPACT_ATOMS: atom_id res chain seq x y z
N MET A 1 -12.18 -26.96 -0.45
CA MET A 1 -11.38 -26.15 0.49
C MET A 1 -12.07 -24.80 0.58
N LYS A 2 -12.41 -24.32 1.80
CA LYS A 2 -13.20 -23.09 1.95
C LYS A 2 -12.33 -21.90 1.53
N ASP A 3 -12.74 -21.20 0.46
CA ASP A 3 -12.14 -19.93 0.05
C ASP A 3 -12.15 -18.96 1.24
N ASN A 4 -10.98 -18.64 1.78
CA ASN A 4 -10.83 -17.65 2.82
C ASN A 4 -11.10 -16.26 2.23
N LYS A 5 -12.40 -15.94 2.30
CA LYS A 5 -13.16 -14.74 1.96
C LYS A 5 -12.33 -13.46 1.85
N ARG A 6 -12.16 -12.98 0.62
CA ARG A 6 -11.80 -11.59 0.36
C ARG A 6 -12.86 -10.69 1.00
N GLU A 7 -12.44 -9.59 1.61
CA GLU A 7 -13.34 -8.59 2.15
C GLU A 7 -13.39 -7.36 1.25
N ASP A 8 -14.58 -6.78 1.11
CA ASP A 8 -14.75 -5.48 0.46
C ASP A 8 -14.97 -4.41 1.54
N ASN A 9 -13.90 -3.71 1.90
CA ASN A 9 -13.93 -2.63 2.88
C ASN A 9 -13.46 -1.32 2.19
N PRO A 10 -14.39 -0.46 1.77
CA PRO A 10 -14.06 0.77 1.05
C PRO A 10 -13.13 1.72 1.81
N LYS A 11 -13.23 1.76 3.15
CA LYS A 11 -12.37 2.62 3.98
C LYS A 11 -10.93 2.13 4.01
N ALA A 12 -10.73 0.81 4.07
CA ALA A 12 -9.40 0.22 4.01
C ALA A 12 -8.77 0.41 2.63
N LYS A 13 -9.56 0.27 1.55
CA LYS A 13 -9.11 0.53 0.17
C LYS A 13 -8.72 1.99 -0.04
N ALA A 14 -9.54 2.94 0.39
CA ALA A 14 -9.22 4.36 0.32
C ALA A 14 -7.94 4.70 1.11
N PHE A 15 -7.75 4.11 2.29
CA PHE A 15 -6.50 4.25 3.04
C PHE A 15 -5.28 3.75 2.25
N ILE A 16 -5.40 2.59 1.58
CA ILE A 16 -4.30 2.03 0.77
C ILE A 16 -3.96 2.94 -0.41
N GLU A 17 -4.97 3.49 -1.08
CA GLU A 17 -4.77 4.45 -2.18
C GLU A 17 -4.05 5.72 -1.68
N ASP A 18 -4.52 6.31 -0.58
CA ASP A 18 -3.88 7.46 0.06
C ASP A 18 -2.46 7.14 0.55
N PHE A 19 -2.26 5.94 1.11
CA PHE A 19 -0.97 5.47 1.58
C PHE A 19 0.05 5.44 0.45
N PHE A 20 -0.25 4.85 -0.71
CA PHE A 20 0.69 4.78 -1.82
C PHE A 20 1.00 6.15 -2.44
N ASN A 21 0.00 7.04 -2.52
CA ASN A 21 0.22 8.41 -2.98
C ASN A 21 1.18 9.16 -2.04
N LYS A 22 1.03 9.00 -0.72
CA LYS A 22 1.95 9.58 0.26
C LYS A 22 3.31 8.91 0.23
N TYR A 23 3.37 7.58 0.19
CA TYR A 23 4.61 6.81 0.09
C TYR A 23 5.45 7.24 -1.11
N ALA A 24 4.84 7.46 -2.27
CA ALA A 24 5.54 7.91 -3.47
C ALA A 24 6.10 9.33 -3.35
N SER A 25 5.40 10.23 -2.64
CA SER A 25 5.69 11.67 -2.63
C SER A 25 6.44 12.17 -1.39
N SER A 26 6.37 11.46 -0.27
CA SER A 26 6.76 11.96 1.04
C SER A 26 8.12 11.42 1.49
N LYS A 27 8.69 12.04 2.53
CA LYS A 27 9.89 11.55 3.22
C LYS A 27 9.51 10.58 4.35
N SER A 28 10.50 9.89 4.93
CA SER A 28 10.28 8.97 6.06
C SER A 28 9.50 9.61 7.21
N ASP A 29 9.83 10.85 7.58
CA ASP A 29 9.25 11.52 8.75
C ASP A 29 7.75 11.74 8.60
N ASP A 30 7.30 12.06 7.38
CA ASP A 30 5.88 12.25 7.07
C ASP A 30 5.08 10.93 7.09
N MET A 31 5.77 9.80 6.92
CA MET A 31 5.19 8.46 6.89
C MET A 31 5.05 7.83 8.28
N ALA A 32 5.63 8.43 9.32
CA ALA A 32 5.64 7.87 10.68
C ALA A 32 4.23 7.66 11.28
N TYR A 33 3.26 8.46 10.85
CA TYR A 33 1.86 8.31 11.27
C TYR A 33 1.08 7.24 10.51
N LEU A 34 1.67 6.65 9.47
CA LEU A 34 1.02 5.72 8.56
C LEU A 34 1.64 4.32 8.59
N MET A 35 2.89 4.18 9.04
CA MET A 35 3.57 2.88 9.10
C MET A 35 4.60 2.74 10.23
N ASP A 36 4.82 1.50 10.69
CA ASP A 36 5.72 1.18 11.82
C ASP A 36 7.20 1.44 11.49
N ASN A 37 7.61 1.21 10.23
CA ASN A 37 8.96 1.45 9.73
C ASN A 37 8.90 2.57 8.68
N PRO A 38 9.03 3.85 9.06
CA PRO A 38 8.72 4.95 8.16
C PRO A 38 9.70 5.03 7.00
N GLU A 39 9.18 4.90 5.80
CA GLU A 39 9.92 5.04 4.55
C GLU A 39 9.04 5.73 3.51
N GLY A 40 9.66 6.49 2.62
CA GLY A 40 9.01 7.17 1.51
C GLY A 40 9.99 7.35 0.36
N LEU A 41 9.48 7.48 -0.85
CA LEU A 41 10.28 7.58 -2.08
C LEU A 41 10.70 9.02 -2.40
N GLU A 42 10.43 9.96 -1.49
CA GLU A 42 10.82 11.37 -1.57
C GLU A 42 10.43 12.06 -2.89
N GLY A 43 9.33 11.60 -3.50
CA GLY A 43 8.85 12.15 -4.76
C GLY A 43 9.70 11.80 -5.97
N THR A 44 10.58 10.80 -5.89
CA THR A 44 11.30 10.29 -7.06
C THR A 44 10.40 9.48 -8.00
N ARG A 45 9.29 8.95 -7.47
CA ARG A 45 8.32 8.13 -8.20
C ARG A 45 6.90 8.66 -8.00
N GLU A 46 6.00 8.16 -8.82
CA GLU A 46 4.58 8.48 -8.77
C GLU A 46 3.72 7.24 -9.04
N VAL A 47 2.53 7.23 -8.44
CA VAL A 47 1.51 6.21 -8.69
C VAL A 47 0.81 6.54 -10.02
N SER A 48 1.06 5.75 -11.05
CA SER A 48 0.30 5.86 -12.31
C SER A 48 -1.11 5.32 -12.14
N GLN A 49 -1.22 4.11 -11.59
CA GLN A 49 -2.49 3.41 -11.45
C GLN A 49 -2.41 2.33 -10.38
N ILE A 50 -3.40 2.25 -9.50
CA ILE A 50 -3.63 1.06 -8.68
C ILE A 50 -4.56 0.13 -9.46
N ARG A 51 -4.03 -1.03 -9.89
CA ARG A 51 -4.76 -1.99 -10.72
C ARG A 51 -5.68 -2.87 -9.90
N GLU A 52 -5.22 -3.31 -8.73
CA GLU A 52 -5.99 -4.20 -7.88
C GLU A 52 -5.63 -4.03 -6.40
N ILE A 53 -6.66 -4.09 -5.53
CA ILE A 53 -6.52 -4.22 -4.08
C ILE A 53 -7.34 -5.42 -3.62
N ARG A 54 -6.66 -6.44 -3.08
CA ARG A 54 -7.30 -7.61 -2.47
C ARG A 54 -7.08 -7.58 -0.96
N LEU A 55 -8.16 -7.47 -0.19
CA LEU A 55 -8.12 -7.50 1.27
C LEU A 55 -8.46 -8.90 1.79
N TYR A 56 -7.61 -9.40 2.67
CA TYR A 56 -7.79 -10.66 3.37
C TYR A 56 -7.88 -10.37 4.87
N PRO A 57 -9.03 -10.58 5.52
CA PRO A 57 -9.17 -10.35 6.94
C PRO A 57 -8.32 -11.35 7.75
N LYS A 58 -7.70 -10.86 8.82
CA LYS A 58 -6.84 -11.61 9.75
C LYS A 58 -7.16 -11.16 11.18
N GLY A 59 -8.28 -11.64 11.73
CA GLY A 59 -8.81 -11.13 12.99
C GLY A 59 -9.35 -9.71 12.81
N ASP A 60 -8.86 -8.77 13.61
CA ASP A 60 -9.19 -7.33 13.49
C ASP A 60 -8.29 -6.58 12.48
N ASP A 61 -7.26 -7.27 11.96
CA ASP A 61 -6.29 -6.77 11.00
C ASP A 61 -6.61 -7.23 9.56
N TYR A 62 -5.89 -6.68 8.59
CA TYR A 62 -5.95 -7.08 7.18
C TYR A 62 -4.57 -7.40 6.64
N VAL A 63 -4.53 -8.36 5.71
CA VAL A 63 -3.43 -8.48 4.74
C VAL A 63 -3.96 -7.96 3.41
N ALA A 64 -3.36 -6.90 2.89
CA ALA A 64 -3.69 -6.36 1.57
C ALA A 64 -2.65 -6.81 0.55
N LYS A 65 -3.09 -7.39 -0.57
CA LYS A 65 -2.26 -7.58 -1.76
C LYS A 65 -2.64 -6.53 -2.78
N VAL A 66 -1.66 -5.75 -3.22
CA VAL A 66 -1.85 -4.60 -4.08
C VAL A 66 -1.00 -4.75 -5.33
N GLU A 67 -1.63 -4.55 -6.49
CA GLU A 67 -0.95 -4.44 -7.77
C GLU A 67 -1.00 -2.98 -8.22
N ILE A 68 0.18 -2.37 -8.42
CA ILE A 68 0.33 -0.94 -8.68
C ILE A 68 1.31 -0.72 -9.82
N LEU A 69 0.98 0.20 -10.72
CA LEU A 69 1.89 0.75 -11.70
C LEU A 69 2.54 2.00 -11.12
N MET A 70 3.86 1.96 -10.99
CA MET A 70 4.69 3.08 -10.55
C MET A 70 5.57 3.54 -11.70
N LYS A 71 5.84 4.84 -11.81
CA LYS A 71 6.83 5.39 -12.74
C LYS A 71 7.76 6.37 -12.05
N ASP A 72 8.96 6.50 -12.59
CA ASP A 72 9.90 7.54 -12.15
C ASP A 72 9.46 8.87 -12.75
N LYS A 73 9.59 9.98 -12.00
CA LYS A 73 9.12 11.28 -12.52
C LYS A 73 9.83 11.75 -13.79
N ASP A 74 11.07 11.32 -13.96
CA ASP A 74 11.90 11.67 -15.12
C ASP A 74 11.77 10.67 -16.29
N SER A 75 10.90 9.66 -16.16
CA SER A 75 10.74 8.59 -17.15
C SER A 75 9.27 8.24 -17.38
N PRO A 76 8.83 8.09 -18.64
CA PRO A 76 7.48 7.60 -18.93
C PRO A 76 7.33 6.09 -18.68
N LEU A 77 8.40 5.38 -18.31
CA LEU A 77 8.37 3.94 -18.10
C LEU A 77 7.61 3.58 -16.81
N GLU A 78 6.58 2.76 -16.96
CA GLU A 78 5.81 2.20 -15.85
C GLU A 78 6.32 0.80 -15.49
N ASN A 79 6.50 0.58 -14.20
CA ASN A 79 6.85 -0.71 -13.62
C ASN A 79 5.65 -1.27 -12.87
N LEU A 80 5.33 -2.53 -13.15
CA LEU A 80 4.32 -3.26 -12.40
C LEU A 80 4.93 -3.80 -11.11
N GLU A 81 4.38 -3.37 -9.99
CA GLU A 81 4.84 -3.74 -8.67
C GLU A 81 3.74 -4.41 -7.87
N HIS A 82 4.14 -5.42 -7.10
CA HIS A 82 3.26 -6.14 -6.20
C HIS A 82 3.68 -5.87 -4.76
N TYR A 83 2.75 -5.33 -3.98
CA TYR A 83 2.94 -5.05 -2.56
C TYR A 83 2.06 -5.97 -1.72
N THR A 84 2.59 -6.39 -0.58
CA THR A 84 1.82 -6.98 0.51
C THR A 84 1.93 -6.06 1.72
N LEU A 85 0.78 -5.62 2.24
CA LEU A 85 0.67 -4.76 3.42
C LEU A 85 -0.01 -5.54 4.55
N ASP A 86 0.61 -5.54 5.72
CA ASP A 86 -0.07 -5.91 6.97
C ASP A 86 -0.67 -4.63 7.57
N ILE A 87 -1.99 -4.54 7.63
CA ILE A 87 -2.73 -3.34 8.04
C ILE A 87 -3.45 -3.62 9.36
N THR A 88 -3.29 -2.72 10.32
CA THR A 88 -3.99 -2.73 11.61
C THR A 88 -4.76 -1.42 11.82
N LYS A 89 -5.46 -1.31 12.95
CA LYS A 89 -6.04 -0.05 13.42
C LYS A 89 -5.27 0.46 14.65
N LYS A 90 -4.71 1.65 14.53
CA LYS A 90 -4.04 2.39 15.62
C LYS A 90 -4.82 3.68 15.86
N ASP A 91 -5.31 3.87 17.08
CA ASP A 91 -6.14 5.03 17.46
C ASP A 91 -7.35 5.26 16.53
N GLY A 92 -7.98 4.15 16.09
CA GLY A 92 -9.13 4.17 15.20
C GLY A 92 -8.82 4.47 13.72
N LYS A 93 -7.55 4.64 13.35
CA LYS A 93 -7.09 4.86 11.97
C LYS A 93 -6.35 3.64 11.44
N TYR A 94 -6.46 3.39 10.14
CA TYR A 94 -5.66 2.34 9.51
C TYR A 94 -4.17 2.71 9.52
N TYR A 95 -3.35 1.68 9.66
CA TYR A 95 -1.91 1.82 9.86
C TYR A 95 -1.16 0.59 9.33
N VAL A 96 -0.07 0.78 8.61
CA VAL A 96 0.74 -0.29 8.00
C VAL A 96 1.80 -0.78 8.99
N LYS A 97 1.67 -2.02 9.46
CA LYS A 97 2.67 -2.66 10.34
C LYS A 97 3.89 -3.15 9.58
N ASN A 98 3.65 -3.66 8.38
CA ASN A 98 4.70 -4.21 7.54
C ASN A 98 4.34 -4.00 6.08
N MET A 99 5.35 -3.73 5.26
CA MET A 99 5.24 -3.62 3.82
C MET A 99 6.37 -4.42 3.20
N THR A 100 6.00 -5.28 2.24
CA THR A 100 6.98 -5.99 1.41
C THR A 100 6.59 -5.81 -0.04
N ASN A 101 7.57 -5.56 -0.90
CA ASN A 101 7.36 -5.47 -2.33
C ASN A 101 8.14 -6.54 -3.09
N SER A 102 7.61 -6.90 -4.24
CA SER A 102 8.36 -7.61 -5.28
C SER A 102 8.17 -6.84 -6.58
N ILE A 103 9.27 -6.55 -7.25
CA ILE A 103 9.23 -5.95 -8.59
C ILE A 103 8.88 -7.08 -9.55
N GLY A 104 7.78 -6.92 -10.29
CA GLY A 104 7.44 -7.83 -11.39
C GLY A 104 8.47 -7.66 -12.49
N GLY A 105 9.24 -8.71 -12.78
CA GLY A 105 10.14 -8.80 -13.92
C GLY A 105 9.41 -9.21 -15.19
#